data_AF-X1US55-F1
#
_entry.id   AF-X1US55-F1
#
_cell.length_a   1.000
_cell.length_b   1.000
_cell.length_c   1.000
_cell.angle_alpha   90.00
_cell.angle_beta   90.00
_cell.angle_gamma   90.00
#
_symmetry.space_group_name_H-M   'P 1'
#
loop_
_entity.id
_entity.type
_entity.pdbx_description
1 polymer ?
#
loop_
_entity_poly.entity_id
_entity_poly.type
_entity_poly.pdbx_seq_one_letter_code
_entity_poly.pdbx_strand_id
1 'polypeptide(L)'
;FSISGKISKYTDISPKQIPYLNPGQKITVTLTITSPTYIELGKQELTITMKGKKGLSDYTDSKKITLEIHELSVERARQMLNESRELINQLNKANLSSDYLNELLNESETEIDTFNLEVVRDNYDVIKEQVKYALDSDEIITELESLIKSAEKKGIDVSESVRLLKLAKLSIERREFEQAYSRLKDSQLTYALEVKGEFGKLSYYVKEYPGEISLGIFFFSYSFIWNL
;
A
#
# COMPACT_ATOMS: atom_id res chain seq x y z
N PHE A 1 -28.35 -2.08 -34.74
CA PHE A 1 -27.49 -1.37 -33.77
C PHE A 1 -26.04 -1.67 -34.08
N SER A 2 -25.14 -0.72 -33.87
CA SER A 2 -23.69 -0.93 -33.99
C SER A 2 -22.96 -0.32 -32.79
N ILE A 3 -21.85 -0.93 -32.40
CA ILE A 3 -21.00 -0.44 -31.30
C ILE A 3 -19.65 -0.02 -31.88
N SER A 4 -19.11 1.07 -31.37
CA SER A 4 -17.76 1.56 -31.70
C SER A 4 -17.05 2.04 -30.43
N GLY A 5 -15.72 2.01 -30.41
CA GLY A 5 -14.89 2.38 -29.26
C GLY A 5 -13.75 1.39 -29.05
N LYS A 6 -12.81 1.71 -28.14
CA LYS A 6 -11.60 0.88 -27.91
C LYS A 6 -11.93 -0.57 -27.51
N ILE A 7 -12.99 -0.75 -26.72
CA ILE A 7 -13.40 -2.04 -26.17
C ILE A 7 -14.59 -2.66 -26.94
N SER A 8 -14.99 -2.09 -28.08
CA SER A 8 -16.13 -2.62 -28.85
C SER A 8 -15.88 -4.04 -29.37
N LYS A 9 -14.62 -4.42 -29.60
CA LYS A 9 -14.22 -5.80 -29.94
C LYS A 9 -14.56 -6.84 -28.88
N TYR A 10 -14.79 -6.41 -27.64
CA TYR A 10 -15.13 -7.26 -26.50
C TYR A 10 -16.61 -7.15 -26.09
N THR A 11 -17.40 -6.38 -26.84
CA THR A 11 -18.80 -6.09 -26.50
C THR A 11 -19.72 -6.63 -27.59
N ASP A 12 -20.69 -7.45 -27.21
CA ASP A 12 -21.80 -7.85 -28.08
C ASP A 12 -23.08 -7.10 -27.68
N ILE A 13 -23.96 -6.86 -28.66
CA ILE A 13 -25.22 -6.14 -28.49
C ILE A 13 -26.39 -7.01 -28.93
N SER A 14 -27.36 -7.16 -28.04
CA SER A 14 -28.56 -7.94 -28.29
C SER A 14 -29.83 -7.16 -27.93
N PRO A 15 -30.83 -7.06 -28.83
CA PRO A 15 -30.84 -7.60 -30.19
C PRO A 15 -30.02 -6.74 -31.17
N LYS A 16 -29.44 -7.36 -32.22
CA LYS A 16 -28.67 -6.65 -33.27
C LYS A 16 -29.54 -5.75 -34.15
N GLN A 17 -30.80 -6.14 -34.33
CA GLN A 17 -31.79 -5.39 -35.10
C GLN A 17 -33.18 -5.62 -34.54
N ILE A 18 -34.07 -4.65 -34.76
CA ILE A 18 -35.48 -4.75 -34.40
C ILE A 18 -36.26 -4.33 -35.64
N PRO A 19 -37.19 -5.17 -36.12
CA PRO A 19 -37.88 -4.92 -37.37
C PRO A 19 -38.79 -3.69 -37.29
N TYR A 20 -39.45 -3.48 -36.15
CA TYR A 20 -40.39 -2.37 -35.96
C TYR A 20 -40.61 -2.07 -34.47
N LEU A 21 -40.88 -0.80 -34.16
CA LEU A 21 -41.19 -0.32 -32.81
C LEU A 21 -42.38 0.65 -32.88
N ASN A 22 -43.49 0.33 -32.22
CA ASN A 22 -44.67 1.19 -32.22
C ASN A 22 -44.46 2.45 -31.37
N PRO A 23 -45.23 3.52 -31.61
CA PRO A 23 -45.29 4.67 -30.72
C PRO A 23 -45.53 4.24 -29.26
N GLY A 24 -44.68 4.70 -28.34
CA GLY A 24 -44.76 4.40 -26.91
C GLY A 24 -44.19 3.04 -26.48
N GLN A 25 -43.84 2.14 -27.41
CA GLN A 25 -43.18 0.89 -27.07
C GLN A 25 -41.74 1.13 -26.63
N LYS A 26 -41.32 0.37 -25.61
CA LYS A 26 -39.95 0.34 -25.09
C LYS A 26 -39.33 -1.02 -25.37
N ILE A 27 -38.03 -1.02 -25.60
CA ILE A 27 -37.21 -2.21 -25.85
C ILE A 27 -35.98 -2.15 -24.95
N THR A 28 -35.57 -3.30 -24.46
CA THR A 28 -34.30 -3.45 -23.73
C THR A 28 -33.24 -3.91 -24.71
N VAL A 29 -32.11 -3.19 -24.74
CA VAL A 29 -30.92 -3.56 -25.49
C VAL A 29 -29.86 -3.94 -24.47
N THR A 30 -29.43 -5.19 -24.50
CA THR A 30 -28.41 -5.73 -23.60
C THR A 30 -27.04 -5.62 -24.25
N LEU A 31 -26.08 -5.08 -23.51
CA LEU A 31 -24.66 -5.11 -23.85
C LEU A 31 -24.00 -6.18 -23.00
N THR A 32 -23.37 -7.15 -23.65
CA THR A 32 -22.56 -8.16 -22.98
C THR A 32 -21.10 -7.85 -23.24
N ILE A 33 -20.36 -7.55 -22.17
CA ILE A 33 -18.93 -7.24 -22.25
C ILE A 33 -18.17 -8.45 -21.71
N THR A 34 -17.39 -9.08 -22.58
CA THR A 34 -16.55 -10.22 -22.20
C THR A 34 -15.16 -9.70 -21.88
N SER A 35 -14.80 -9.70 -20.60
CA SER A 35 -13.49 -9.20 -20.17
C SER A 35 -12.35 -10.02 -20.79
N PRO A 36 -11.43 -9.41 -21.55
CA PRO A 36 -10.22 -10.09 -22.01
C PRO A 36 -9.24 -10.34 -20.85
N THR A 37 -8.20 -11.13 -21.10
CA THR A 37 -7.07 -11.30 -20.15
C THR A 37 -6.28 -10.02 -19.92
N TYR A 38 -6.31 -9.08 -20.86
CA TYR A 38 -5.67 -7.77 -20.75
C TYR A 38 -6.58 -6.67 -21.28
N ILE A 39 -6.84 -5.67 -20.44
CA ILE A 39 -7.60 -4.47 -20.79
C ILE A 39 -6.90 -3.25 -20.20
N GLU A 40 -6.90 -2.13 -20.94
CA GLU A 40 -6.32 -0.88 -20.46
C GLU A 40 -7.16 -0.33 -19.30
N LEU A 41 -6.52 -0.02 -18.17
CA LEU A 41 -7.14 0.64 -17.03
C LEU A 41 -7.64 2.05 -17.40
N GLY A 42 -8.53 2.58 -16.57
CA GLY A 42 -9.11 3.90 -16.70
C GLY A 42 -10.36 3.95 -17.60
N LYS A 43 -10.66 5.15 -18.09
CA LYS A 43 -11.91 5.45 -18.79
C LYS A 43 -11.89 4.94 -20.23
N GLN A 44 -12.85 4.08 -20.54
CA GLN A 44 -13.10 3.52 -21.86
C GLN A 44 -14.47 3.97 -22.35
N GLU A 45 -14.50 4.62 -23.50
CA GLU A 45 -15.74 5.08 -24.11
C GLU A 45 -16.27 4.05 -25.14
N LEU A 46 -17.56 3.78 -25.05
CA LEU A 46 -18.34 3.02 -26.01
C LEU A 46 -19.43 3.92 -26.60
N THR A 47 -19.52 3.96 -27.92
CA THR A 47 -20.62 4.65 -28.62
C THR A 47 -21.50 3.61 -29.29
N ILE A 48 -22.75 3.55 -28.87
CA ILE A 48 -23.81 2.75 -29.48
C ILE A 48 -24.52 3.64 -30.48
N THR A 49 -24.59 3.19 -31.73
CA THR A 49 -25.35 3.86 -32.78
C THR A 49 -26.54 3.01 -33.19
N MET A 50 -27.71 3.63 -33.13
CA MET A 50 -28.96 3.10 -33.66
C MET A 50 -29.24 3.79 -34.99
N LYS A 51 -29.45 3.00 -36.04
CA LYS A 51 -29.90 3.48 -37.34
C LYS A 51 -31.22 2.79 -37.68
N GLY A 52 -32.14 3.51 -38.29
CA GLY A 52 -33.44 3.00 -38.71
C GLY A 52 -34.19 4.02 -39.53
N LYS A 53 -35.51 3.84 -39.64
CA LYS A 53 -36.42 4.78 -40.30
C LYS A 53 -37.48 5.27 -39.32
N LYS A 54 -37.82 6.56 -39.42
CA LYS A 54 -38.95 7.18 -38.74
C LYS A 54 -39.90 7.74 -39.81
N GLY A 55 -40.90 6.94 -40.17
CA GLY A 55 -41.71 7.21 -41.37
C GLY A 55 -40.89 7.05 -42.64
N LEU A 56 -40.88 8.08 -43.50
CA LEU A 56 -40.10 8.09 -44.74
C LEU A 56 -38.65 8.56 -44.56
N SER A 57 -38.32 9.12 -43.39
CA SER A 57 -37.01 9.70 -43.12
C SER A 57 -36.08 8.70 -42.44
N ASP A 58 -34.81 8.75 -42.81
CA ASP A 58 -33.77 8.03 -42.08
C ASP A 58 -33.62 8.63 -40.68
N TYR A 59 -33.34 7.77 -39.71
CA TYR A 59 -33.18 8.12 -38.31
C TYR A 59 -31.86 7.53 -37.81
N THR A 60 -31.05 8.37 -37.18
CA THR A 60 -29.83 7.94 -36.48
C THR A 60 -29.82 8.55 -35.09
N ASP A 61 -29.50 7.74 -34.09
CA ASP A 61 -29.31 8.17 -32.71
C ASP A 61 -28.07 7.47 -32.15
N SER A 62 -27.34 8.17 -31.30
CA SER A 62 -26.10 7.67 -30.72
C SER A 62 -26.05 7.94 -29.22
N LYS A 63 -25.69 6.92 -28.45
CA LYS A 63 -25.48 7.02 -27.00
C LYS A 63 -24.04 6.67 -26.67
N LYS A 64 -23.40 7.51 -25.85
CA LYS A 64 -22.06 7.28 -25.31
C LYS A 64 -22.18 6.69 -23.90
N ILE A 65 -21.39 5.67 -23.62
CA ILE A 65 -21.23 5.02 -22.32
C ILE A 65 -19.75 5.09 -21.97
N THR A 66 -19.43 5.53 -20.76
CA THR A 66 -18.07 5.51 -20.22
C THR A 66 -17.99 4.39 -19.19
N LEU A 67 -17.07 3.46 -19.40
CA LEU A 67 -16.73 2.42 -18.44
C LEU A 67 -15.40 2.78 -17.80
N GLU A 68 -15.32 2.66 -16.49
CA GLU A 68 -14.07 2.85 -15.77
C GLU A 68 -13.56 1.50 -15.30
N ILE A 69 -12.34 1.18 -15.71
CA ILE A 69 -11.72 -0.10 -15.44
C ILE A 69 -10.62 0.11 -14.42
N HIS A 70 -10.81 -0.49 -13.25
CA HIS A 70 -9.86 -0.46 -12.15
C HIS A 70 -9.20 -1.81 -11.97
N GLU A 71 -7.97 -1.81 -11.47
CA GLU A 71 -7.28 -3.03 -11.07
C GLU A 71 -7.91 -3.61 -9.80
N LEU A 72 -8.43 -2.73 -8.95
CA LEU A 72 -8.97 -3.03 -7.64
C LEU A 72 -10.50 -2.97 -7.66
N SER A 73 -11.17 -3.85 -6.91
CA SER A 73 -12.62 -3.70 -6.70
C SER A 73 -12.92 -2.65 -5.61
N VAL A 74 -14.07 -2.00 -5.72
CA VAL A 74 -14.53 -1.03 -4.70
C VAL A 74 -14.63 -1.68 -3.32
N GLU A 75 -15.06 -2.94 -3.25
CA GLU A 75 -15.16 -3.68 -1.99
C GLU A 75 -13.79 -3.87 -1.35
N ARG A 76 -12.77 -4.23 -2.14
CA ARG A 76 -11.40 -4.39 -1.61
C ARG A 76 -10.81 -3.04 -1.19
N ALA A 77 -11.03 -1.98 -1.97
CA ALA A 77 -10.60 -0.63 -1.61
C ALA A 77 -11.24 -0.16 -0.28
N ARG A 78 -12.54 -0.44 -0.08
CA ARG A 78 -13.23 -0.16 1.20
C ARG A 78 -12.68 -0.97 2.37
N GLN A 79 -12.27 -2.21 2.14
CA GLN A 79 -11.58 -3.01 3.17
C GLN A 79 -10.25 -2.38 3.54
N MET A 80 -9.41 -2.03 2.56
CA MET A 80 -8.13 -1.34 2.78
C MET A 80 -8.32 -0.04 3.57
N LEU A 81 -9.32 0.78 3.23
CA LEU A 81 -9.62 2.00 3.97
C LEU A 81 -9.98 1.72 5.45
N ASN A 82 -10.77 0.69 5.72
CA ASN A 82 -11.09 0.29 7.10
C ASN A 82 -9.87 -0.25 7.85
N GLU A 83 -9.02 -1.03 7.19
CA GLU A 83 -7.75 -1.51 7.75
C GLU A 83 -6.82 -0.32 8.09
N SER A 84 -6.73 0.70 7.21
CA SER A 84 -5.98 1.94 7.49
C SER A 84 -6.47 2.66 8.74
N ARG A 85 -7.79 2.79 8.93
CA ARG A 85 -8.36 3.40 10.14
C ARG A 85 -7.95 2.66 11.41
N GLU A 86 -7.97 1.33 11.36
CA GLU A 86 -7.57 0.51 12.50
C GLU A 86 -6.07 0.63 12.80
N LEU A 87 -5.23 0.66 11.76
CA LEU A 87 -3.78 0.88 11.90
C LEU A 87 -3.46 2.24 12.52
N ILE A 88 -4.11 3.31 12.06
CA ILE A 88 -3.98 4.65 12.66
C ILE A 88 -4.44 4.66 14.12
N ASN A 89 -5.54 3.97 14.45
CA ASN A 89 -5.99 3.84 15.83
C ASN A 89 -4.97 3.11 16.72
N GLN A 90 -4.31 2.06 16.23
CA GLN A 90 -3.25 1.36 16.97
C GLN A 90 -2.06 2.27 17.22
N LEU A 91 -1.62 3.00 16.19
CA LEU A 91 -0.53 3.99 16.30
C LEU A 91 -0.85 5.07 17.34
N ASN A 92 -2.08 5.58 17.34
CA ASN A 92 -2.53 6.59 18.30
C ASN A 92 -2.57 6.05 19.73
N LYS A 93 -3.00 4.81 19.94
CA LYS A 93 -2.98 4.14 21.26
C LYS A 93 -1.56 3.98 21.81
N ALA A 94 -0.56 3.85 20.93
CA ALA A 94 0.85 3.83 21.29
C ALA A 94 1.44 5.24 21.52
N ASN A 95 0.65 6.32 21.41
CA ASN A 95 1.11 7.72 21.45
C ASN A 95 2.13 8.08 20.34
N LEU A 96 2.05 7.39 19.20
CA LEU A 96 2.94 7.57 18.05
C LEU A 96 2.26 8.26 16.86
N SER A 97 1.24 9.08 17.11
CA SER A 97 0.43 9.74 16.07
C SER A 97 1.28 10.50 15.04
N SER A 98 0.89 10.45 13.76
CA SER A 98 1.59 11.12 12.65
C SER A 98 0.60 11.88 11.77
N ASP A 99 0.82 13.19 11.63
CA ASP A 99 -0.03 14.06 10.81
C ASP A 99 -0.02 13.62 9.34
N TYR A 100 1.16 13.26 8.82
CA TYR A 100 1.31 12.73 7.46
C TYR A 100 0.44 11.49 7.22
N LEU A 101 0.45 10.52 8.14
CA LEU A 101 -0.35 9.30 7.97
C LEU A 101 -1.86 9.58 8.09
N ASN A 102 -2.25 10.57 8.90
CA ASN A 102 -3.63 11.04 8.97
C ASN A 102 -4.07 11.74 7.68
N GLU A 103 -3.17 12.51 7.04
CA GLU A 103 -3.43 13.13 5.73
C GLU A 103 -3.67 12.07 4.65
N LEU A 104 -2.84 11.03 4.58
CA LEU A 104 -3.04 9.90 3.65
C LEU A 104 -4.37 9.18 3.87
N LEU A 105 -4.77 9.00 5.13
CA LEU A 105 -6.07 8.41 5.46
C LEU A 105 -7.22 9.31 4.97
N ASN A 106 -7.16 10.61 5.23
CA ASN A 106 -8.19 11.56 4.81
C ASN A 106 -8.29 11.67 3.28
N GLU A 107 -7.16 11.62 2.57
CA GLU A 107 -7.13 11.55 1.10
C GLU A 107 -7.83 10.27 0.63
N SER A 108 -7.53 9.12 1.23
CA SER A 108 -8.17 7.85 0.89
C SER A 108 -9.69 7.87 1.12
N GLU A 109 -10.16 8.59 2.14
CA GLU A 109 -11.59 8.80 2.38
C GLU A 109 -12.27 9.65 1.32
N THR A 110 -11.53 10.56 0.67
CA THR A 110 -12.04 11.39 -0.43
C THR A 110 -12.02 10.62 -1.75
N GLU A 111 -10.92 9.92 -2.02
CA GLU A 111 -10.67 9.24 -3.30
C GLU A 111 -11.55 7.98 -3.49
N ILE A 112 -12.00 7.35 -2.41
CA ILE A 112 -12.93 6.21 -2.50
C ILE A 112 -14.29 6.63 -3.09
N ASP A 113 -14.73 7.87 -2.89
CA ASP A 113 -16.01 8.39 -3.38
C ASP A 113 -15.92 8.88 -4.84
N THR A 114 -14.71 9.21 -5.30
CA THR A 114 -14.42 9.54 -6.70
C THR A 114 -14.00 8.31 -7.54
N PHE A 115 -14.04 7.11 -6.94
CA PHE A 115 -13.61 5.85 -7.54
C PHE A 115 -12.12 5.81 -7.93
N ASN A 116 -11.28 6.62 -7.30
CA ASN A 116 -9.83 6.55 -7.51
C ASN A 116 -9.22 5.51 -6.56
N LEU A 117 -9.47 4.24 -6.90
CA LEU A 117 -9.20 3.08 -6.02
C LEU A 117 -7.70 2.82 -5.86
N GLU A 118 -6.91 3.19 -6.87
CA GLU A 118 -5.46 3.05 -6.87
C GLU A 118 -4.80 3.92 -5.79
N VAL A 119 -5.27 5.16 -5.59
CA VAL A 119 -4.77 6.03 -4.51
C VAL A 119 -5.08 5.44 -3.12
N VAL A 120 -6.27 4.87 -2.94
CA VAL A 120 -6.65 4.21 -1.67
C VAL A 120 -5.70 3.05 -1.34
N ARG A 121 -5.31 2.26 -2.36
CA ARG A 121 -4.34 1.17 -2.19
C ARG A 121 -2.96 1.72 -1.80
N ASP A 122 -2.46 2.67 -2.57
CA ASP A 122 -1.09 3.17 -2.40
C ASP A 122 -0.92 3.83 -1.03
N ASN A 123 -1.92 4.61 -0.59
CA ASN A 123 -1.96 5.21 0.73
C ASN A 123 -2.07 4.16 1.85
N TYR A 124 -2.90 3.12 1.66
CA TYR A 124 -2.99 1.99 2.60
C TYR A 124 -1.64 1.29 2.78
N ASP A 125 -0.90 1.03 1.69
CA ASP A 125 0.39 0.34 1.75
C ASP A 125 1.42 1.16 2.55
N VAL A 126 1.47 2.48 2.33
CA VAL A 126 2.33 3.39 3.10
C VAL A 126 1.94 3.41 4.58
N ILE A 127 0.63 3.57 4.89
CA ILE A 127 0.14 3.58 6.28
C ILE A 127 0.52 2.28 6.98
N LYS A 128 0.26 1.14 6.34
CA LYS A 128 0.53 -0.18 6.89
C LYS A 128 2.01 -0.38 7.22
N GLU A 129 2.90 -0.01 6.30
CA GLU A 129 4.34 -0.16 6.50
C GLU A 129 4.85 0.76 7.61
N GLN A 130 4.47 2.04 7.59
CA GLN A 130 4.93 3.01 8.59
C GLN A 130 4.40 2.71 9.99
N VAL A 131 3.15 2.28 10.12
CA VAL A 131 2.58 1.82 11.40
C VAL A 131 3.31 0.59 11.91
N LYS A 132 3.63 -0.37 11.04
CA LYS A 132 4.43 -1.54 11.42
C LYS A 132 5.79 -1.12 11.98
N TYR A 133 6.53 -0.26 11.28
CA TYR A 133 7.83 0.21 11.76
C TYR A 133 7.72 0.93 13.10
N ALA A 134 6.68 1.76 13.30
CA ALA A 134 6.48 2.48 14.54
C ALA A 134 6.23 1.53 15.73
N LEU A 135 5.31 0.57 15.57
CA LEU A 135 4.94 -0.37 16.63
C LEU A 135 6.06 -1.35 16.96
N ASP A 136 6.72 -1.91 15.95
CA ASP A 136 7.89 -2.78 16.16
C ASP A 136 9.02 -2.02 16.87
N SER A 137 9.23 -0.75 16.52
CA SER A 137 10.24 0.09 17.17
C SER A 137 9.95 0.30 18.66
N ASP A 138 8.70 0.54 19.03
CA ASP A 138 8.28 0.72 20.42
C ASP A 138 8.53 -0.54 21.28
N GLU A 139 8.27 -1.72 20.69
CA GLU A 139 8.57 -3.00 21.31
C GLU A 139 10.08 -3.18 21.53
N ILE A 140 10.89 -2.95 20.48
CA ILE A 140 12.35 -3.08 20.57
C ILE A 140 12.95 -2.09 21.59
N ILE A 141 12.45 -0.85 21.65
CA ILE A 141 12.88 0.14 22.65
C ILE A 141 12.66 -0.42 24.06
N THR A 142 11.47 -0.94 24.33
CA THR A 142 11.11 -1.48 25.65
C THR A 142 12.01 -2.66 26.05
N GLU A 143 12.26 -3.58 25.12
CA GLU A 143 13.15 -4.73 25.35
C GLU A 143 14.59 -4.25 25.60
N LEU A 144 15.12 -3.38 24.74
CA LEU A 144 16.51 -2.98 24.77
C LEU A 144 16.83 -2.12 25.99
N GLU A 145 15.92 -1.25 26.44
CA GLU A 145 16.08 -0.50 27.69
C GLU A 145 16.21 -1.42 28.91
N SER A 146 15.42 -2.50 28.96
CA SER A 146 15.50 -3.50 30.03
C SER A 146 16.84 -4.25 30.01
N LEU A 147 17.29 -4.64 28.82
CA LEU A 147 18.55 -5.33 28.59
C LEU A 147 19.76 -4.47 28.97
N ILE A 148 19.81 -3.22 28.46
CA ILE A 148 20.85 -2.24 28.79
C ILE A 148 20.94 -2.03 30.29
N LYS A 149 19.81 -1.79 30.96
CA LYS A 149 19.78 -1.59 32.43
C LYS A 149 20.29 -2.80 33.19
N SER A 150 20.07 -4.02 32.68
CA SER A 150 20.58 -5.26 33.27
C SER A 150 22.10 -5.40 33.09
N ALA A 151 22.63 -5.03 31.93
CA ALA A 151 24.06 -5.03 31.62
C ALA A 151 24.82 -4.00 32.45
N GLU A 152 24.30 -2.76 32.53
CA GLU A 152 24.88 -1.68 33.35
C GLU A 152 24.97 -2.07 34.83
N LYS A 153 23.95 -2.73 35.39
CA LYS A 153 23.98 -3.25 36.77
C LYS A 153 25.08 -4.29 37.02
N LYS A 154 25.51 -5.00 35.97
CA LYS A 154 26.60 -5.98 36.01
C LYS A 154 27.96 -5.34 35.74
N GLY A 155 28.01 -4.03 35.47
CA GLY A 155 29.25 -3.33 35.14
C GLY A 155 29.72 -3.55 33.71
N ILE A 156 28.87 -4.08 32.82
CA ILE A 156 29.19 -4.27 31.40
C ILE A 156 29.02 -2.92 30.68
N ASP A 157 30.02 -2.51 29.92
CA ASP A 157 29.94 -1.31 29.08
C ASP A 157 29.03 -1.56 27.87
N VAL A 158 27.96 -0.78 27.78
CA VAL A 158 26.97 -0.81 26.68
C VAL A 158 26.76 0.58 26.07
N SER A 159 27.80 1.42 26.12
CA SER A 159 27.72 2.84 25.77
C SER A 159 27.35 3.10 24.31
N GLU A 160 27.78 2.27 23.36
CA GLU A 160 27.42 2.44 21.95
C GLU A 160 25.96 2.04 21.69
N SER A 161 25.47 0.97 22.33
CA SER A 161 24.05 0.62 22.28
C SER A 161 23.17 1.72 22.85
N VAL A 162 23.55 2.30 24.00
CA VAL A 162 22.83 3.43 24.59
C VAL A 162 22.80 4.62 23.62
N ARG A 163 23.92 4.89 22.93
CA ARG A 163 24.00 5.97 21.95
C ARG A 163 23.06 5.73 20.77
N LEU A 164 23.05 4.52 20.19
CA LEU A 164 22.18 4.17 19.07
C LEU A 164 20.70 4.19 19.44
N LEU A 165 20.34 3.64 20.60
CA LEU A 165 18.98 3.70 21.12
C LEU A 165 18.48 5.14 21.26
N LYS A 166 19.31 6.06 21.77
CA LYS A 166 18.95 7.49 21.85
C LYS A 166 18.67 8.10 20.47
N LEU A 167 19.50 7.79 19.47
CA LEU A 167 19.28 8.27 18.10
C LEU A 167 17.99 7.71 17.51
N ALA A 168 17.67 6.44 17.75
CA ALA A 168 16.41 5.86 17.33
C ALA A 168 15.21 6.55 17.98
N LYS A 169 15.24 6.81 19.30
CA LYS A 169 14.16 7.53 20.00
C LYS A 169 13.93 8.92 19.45
N LEU A 170 15.00 9.67 19.13
CA LEU A 170 14.91 10.96 18.45
C LEU A 170 14.26 10.85 17.05
N SER A 171 14.46 9.72 16.37
CA SER A 171 13.85 9.45 15.06
C SER A 171 12.34 9.18 15.21
N ILE A 172 11.93 8.44 16.24
CA ILE A 172 10.52 8.24 16.60
C ILE A 172 9.84 9.57 16.92
N GLU A 173 10.49 10.45 17.69
CA GLU A 173 9.98 11.79 17.99
C GLU A 173 9.72 12.61 16.73
N ARG A 174 10.57 12.44 15.70
CA ARG A 174 10.42 13.07 14.38
C ARG A 174 9.49 12.32 13.42
N ARG A 175 8.89 11.21 13.85
CA ARG A 175 8.04 10.33 13.02
C ARG A 175 8.76 9.70 11.83
N GLU A 176 10.09 9.57 11.93
CA GLU A 176 10.94 8.88 10.96
C GLU A 176 10.96 7.37 11.29
N PHE A 177 9.81 6.70 11.20
CA PHE A 177 9.63 5.36 11.77
C PHE A 177 10.54 4.28 11.17
N GLU A 178 10.71 4.26 9.85
CA GLU A 178 11.62 3.32 9.17
C GLU A 178 13.08 3.52 9.63
N GLN A 179 13.53 4.77 9.70
CA GLN A 179 14.89 5.07 10.16
C GLN A 179 15.07 4.72 11.64
N ALA A 180 14.05 4.97 12.47
CA ALA A 180 14.05 4.56 13.86
C ALA A 180 14.21 3.05 14.00
N TYR A 181 13.41 2.29 13.24
CA TYR A 181 13.45 0.83 13.21
C TYR A 181 14.84 0.33 12.82
N SER A 182 15.42 0.84 11.73
CA SER A 182 16.78 0.47 11.30
C SER A 182 17.82 0.76 12.39
N ARG A 183 17.78 1.93 13.02
CA ARG A 183 18.69 2.30 14.12
C ARG A 183 18.52 1.40 15.34
N LEU A 184 17.31 0.93 15.63
CA LEU A 184 17.05 -0.02 16.71
C LEU A 184 17.63 -1.40 16.42
N LYS A 185 17.54 -1.89 15.17
CA LYS A 185 18.19 -3.14 14.77
C LYS A 185 19.70 -3.05 14.92
N ASP A 186 20.30 -1.93 14.52
CA ASP A 186 21.74 -1.67 14.74
C ASP A 186 22.08 -1.63 16.25
N SER A 187 21.20 -1.04 17.05
CA SER A 187 21.36 -0.97 18.51
C SER A 187 21.27 -2.36 19.16
N GLN A 188 20.33 -3.21 18.74
CA GLN A 188 20.22 -4.60 19.22
C GLN A 188 21.46 -5.42 18.83
N LEU A 189 21.96 -5.26 17.61
CA LEU A 189 23.18 -5.91 17.15
C LEU A 189 24.39 -5.45 17.96
N THR A 190 24.53 -4.15 18.17
CA THR A 190 25.62 -3.55 18.95
C THR A 190 25.59 -4.06 20.40
N TYR A 191 24.41 -4.10 21.01
CA TYR A 191 24.23 -4.60 22.37
C TYR A 191 24.65 -6.07 22.48
N ALA A 192 24.25 -6.87 21.48
CA ALA A 192 24.64 -8.25 21.41
C ALA A 192 26.17 -8.42 21.29
N LEU A 193 26.90 -7.50 20.66
CA LEU A 193 28.36 -7.53 20.57
C LEU A 193 29.04 -7.07 21.86
N GLU A 194 28.58 -5.97 22.46
CA GLU A 194 29.09 -5.42 23.72
C GLU A 194 28.98 -6.44 24.85
N VAL A 195 27.84 -7.12 24.98
CA VAL A 195 27.64 -8.17 26.00
C VAL A 195 28.33 -9.49 25.64
N LYS A 196 28.50 -9.81 24.34
CA LYS A 196 29.21 -11.04 23.92
C LYS A 196 30.73 -10.91 23.98
N GLY A 197 31.27 -9.69 24.02
CA GLY A 197 32.68 -9.45 24.36
C GLY A 197 33.06 -10.13 25.68
N GLU A 198 32.09 -10.37 26.56
CA GLU A 198 32.27 -11.12 27.80
C GLU A 198 31.74 -12.58 27.77
N PHE A 199 30.70 -12.92 26.98
CA PHE A 199 30.19 -14.30 26.85
C PHE A 199 29.61 -14.63 25.46
N GLY A 200 30.36 -15.38 24.63
CA GLY A 200 30.03 -15.65 23.23
C GLY A 200 28.76 -16.48 22.96
N LYS A 201 27.76 -15.90 22.29
CA LYS A 201 26.60 -16.60 21.66
C LYS A 201 26.03 -15.85 20.43
N LEU A 202 26.80 -15.71 19.34
CA LEU A 202 26.30 -15.16 18.07
C LEU A 202 25.20 -16.03 17.42
N SER A 203 25.18 -17.33 17.75
CA SER A 203 24.31 -18.34 17.15
C SER A 203 22.81 -18.23 17.46
N TYR A 204 22.39 -17.51 18.51
CA TYR A 204 20.97 -17.39 18.87
C TYR A 204 20.22 -16.40 17.94
N TYR A 205 20.77 -15.21 17.72
CA TYR A 205 20.13 -14.16 16.91
C TYR A 205 20.15 -14.47 15.40
N VAL A 206 21.23 -15.09 14.90
CA VAL A 206 21.31 -15.56 13.50
C VAL A 206 20.28 -16.66 13.22
N LYS A 207 19.90 -17.43 14.25
CA LYS A 207 18.95 -18.52 14.14
C LYS A 207 17.49 -18.06 14.25
N GLU A 208 17.23 -17.01 15.03
CA GLU A 208 15.87 -16.49 15.26
C GLU A 208 15.42 -15.51 14.16
N TYR A 209 16.34 -14.72 13.58
CA TYR A 209 16.00 -13.71 12.56
C TYR A 209 16.90 -13.78 11.30
N PRO A 210 16.94 -14.91 10.57
CA PRO A 210 17.87 -15.09 9.44
C PRO A 210 17.59 -14.17 8.23
N GLY A 211 16.35 -13.69 8.06
CA GLY A 211 15.94 -12.86 6.91
C GLY A 211 16.23 -11.36 7.05
N GLU A 212 16.45 -10.85 8.26
CA GLU A 212 16.54 -9.40 8.56
C GLU A 212 17.99 -8.91 8.72
N ILE A 213 18.96 -9.84 8.73
CA ILE A 213 20.40 -9.54 8.83
C ILE A 213 20.97 -9.12 7.44
N SER A 214 20.19 -9.31 6.38
CA SER A 214 20.52 -8.95 5.02
C SER A 214 20.22 -7.46 4.78
N LEU A 215 21.24 -6.60 4.86
CA LEU A 215 21.57 -5.54 3.88
C LEU A 215 22.63 -4.57 4.42
N GLY A 216 22.73 -4.36 5.74
CA GLY A 216 23.73 -3.47 6.35
C GLY A 216 25.16 -4.04 6.42
N ILE A 217 25.30 -5.37 6.40
CA ILE A 217 26.60 -6.04 6.61
C ILE A 217 27.48 -6.06 5.34
N PHE A 218 26.90 -5.87 4.15
CA PHE A 218 27.68 -5.97 2.90
C PHE A 218 28.32 -4.66 2.41
N PHE A 219 28.02 -3.50 3.02
CA PHE A 219 28.61 -2.23 2.58
C PHE A 219 29.87 -1.77 3.34
N PHE A 220 30.26 -2.44 4.44
CA PHE A 220 31.44 -2.04 5.22
C PHE A 220 32.72 -2.86 4.98
N SER A 221 32.69 -3.90 4.12
CA SER A 221 33.87 -4.74 3.86
C SER A 221 34.62 -4.46 2.56
N TYR A 222 34.21 -3.48 1.74
CA TYR A 222 34.88 -3.19 0.46
C TYR A 222 35.64 -1.85 0.36
N SER A 223 35.60 -0.98 1.38
CA SER A 223 36.20 0.36 1.29
C SER A 223 37.41 0.62 2.19
N PHE A 224 38.02 -0.41 2.79
CA PHE A 224 39.20 -0.22 3.67
C PHE A 224 40.44 -1.06 3.31
N ILE A 225 40.51 -1.62 2.10
CA ILE A 225 41.72 -2.35 1.60
C ILE A 225 42.38 -1.63 0.41
N TRP A 226 41.87 -0.49 -0.04
CA TRP A 226 42.55 0.36 -1.03
C TRP A 226 42.55 1.82 -0.57
N ASN A 227 43.45 2.15 0.37
CA ASN A 227 44.28 3.36 0.38
C ASN A 227 45.01 3.49 1.73
N LEU A 228 46.34 3.55 1.63
CA LEU A 228 47.39 3.70 2.66
C LEU A 228 47.78 2.45 3.46
#